data_AF-A0AAV1LT33-F1
#
_entry.id   AF-A0AAV1LT33-F1
#
_cell.length_a   1.000
_cell.length_b   1.000
_cell.length_c   1.000
_cell.angle_alpha   90.00
_cell.angle_beta   90.00
_cell.angle_gamma   90.00
#
_symmetry.space_group_name_H-M   'P 1'
#
loop_
_entity.id
_entity.type
_entity.pdbx_description
1 polymer ?
#
loop_
_entity_poly.entity_id
_entity_poly.type
_entity_poly.pdbx_seq_one_letter_code
_entity_poly.pdbx_strand_id
1 'polypeptide(L)'
;MSKADLVNEIHRNARVNFPRRNVITKDIDDLWQANLIDMQSVSKENKNFRFILTVIDTFSKYSWAFTIKTKSDSLNNVIYEYNHTYHRTISEIPANVNNKSKKRILQRYLRLVKNDNVKRKFNVGDYVRISKYKGTFEKGYTPNWSTEIFKIRKLQNTIPTTYLIEDTIRGQQILGGFYTQELQKTKYPNKYLVEKVLRRKGNKVLVKWLGLSSSENSCIDKSNIL
;
A
#
# COMPACT_ATOMS: atom_id res chain seq x y z
N MET A 1 -6.65 -8.93 -23.58
CA MET A 1 -5.93 -7.81 -22.95
C MET A 1 -4.46 -8.03 -23.22
N SER A 2 -3.76 -7.06 -23.78
CA SER A 2 -2.33 -7.18 -24.09
C SER A 2 -1.45 -6.91 -22.85
N LYS A 3 -0.19 -7.33 -22.89
CA LYS A 3 0.83 -7.01 -21.87
C LYS A 3 0.89 -5.51 -21.56
N ALA A 4 0.81 -4.68 -22.60
CA ALA A 4 0.82 -3.22 -22.45
C ALA A 4 -0.45 -2.70 -21.77
N ASP A 5 -1.61 -3.29 -22.04
CA ASP A 5 -2.87 -2.88 -21.41
C ASP A 5 -2.87 -3.14 -19.91
N LEU A 6 -2.35 -4.30 -19.47
CA LEU A 6 -2.23 -4.65 -18.06
C LEU A 6 -1.39 -3.61 -17.29
N VAL A 7 -0.30 -3.17 -17.91
CA VAL A 7 0.65 -2.21 -17.34
C VAL A 7 0.05 -0.81 -17.31
N ASN A 8 -0.59 -0.40 -18.41
CA ASN A 8 -1.30 0.87 -18.51
C ASN A 8 -2.46 0.95 -17.52
N GLU A 9 -3.07 -0.18 -17.16
CA GLU A 9 -4.13 -0.24 -16.17
C GLU A 9 -3.60 0.03 -14.75
N ILE A 10 -2.48 -0.59 -14.37
CA ILE A 10 -1.86 -0.42 -13.03
C ILE A 10 -1.30 0.99 -12.86
N HIS A 11 -0.59 1.47 -13.87
CA HIS A 11 0.03 2.80 -13.84
C HIS A 11 -0.91 3.91 -14.30
N ARG A 12 -2.20 3.63 -14.48
CA ARG A 12 -3.17 4.67 -14.76
C ARG A 12 -3.23 5.60 -13.56
N ASN A 13 -2.86 6.86 -13.77
CA ASN A 13 -2.98 7.88 -12.73
C ASN A 13 -4.40 7.88 -12.14
N ALA A 14 -4.50 7.76 -10.82
CA ALA A 14 -5.74 8.05 -10.12
C ALA A 14 -6.14 9.50 -10.44
N ARG A 15 -7.25 9.69 -11.17
CA ARG A 15 -7.75 11.02 -11.51
C ARG A 15 -8.37 11.65 -10.27
N VAL A 16 -7.56 12.31 -9.43
CA VAL A 16 -7.80 13.62 -8.78
C VAL A 16 -6.58 13.91 -7.88
N ASN A 17 -5.73 14.85 -8.27
CA ASN A 17 -4.73 15.43 -7.37
C ASN A 17 -5.32 16.70 -6.76
N PHE A 18 -5.95 16.57 -5.58
CA PHE A 18 -6.36 17.74 -4.81
C PHE A 18 -5.10 18.36 -4.18
N PRO A 19 -4.75 19.63 -4.47
CA PRO A 19 -3.59 20.27 -3.86
C PRO A 19 -3.83 20.37 -2.34
N ARG A 20 -3.06 19.61 -1.57
CA ARG A 20 -3.08 19.68 -0.10
C ARG A 20 -1.90 20.51 0.38
N ARG A 21 -2.15 21.33 1.41
CA ARG A 21 -1.06 21.99 2.13
C ARG A 21 -0.24 20.94 2.88
N ASN A 22 1.08 20.94 2.71
CA ASN A 22 1.97 20.14 3.54
C ASN A 22 1.89 20.61 5.00
N VAL A 23 1.59 19.69 5.91
CA VAL A 23 1.60 19.95 7.35
C VAL A 23 3.00 19.60 7.86
N ILE A 24 3.79 20.63 8.18
CA ILE A 24 5.15 20.48 8.70
C ILE A 24 5.11 20.76 10.20
N THR A 25 5.55 19.79 10.98
CA THR A 25 5.54 19.80 12.45
C THR A 25 6.97 19.81 12.95
N LYS A 26 7.35 20.80 13.76
CA LYS A 26 8.74 21.04 14.16
C LYS A 26 9.12 20.30 15.44
N ASP A 27 8.22 20.27 16.41
CA ASP A 27 8.46 19.71 17.74
C ASP A 27 7.17 19.18 18.36
N ILE A 28 7.28 18.54 19.52
CA ILE A 28 6.13 18.25 20.38
C ILE A 28 5.41 19.54 20.74
N ASP A 29 4.07 19.49 20.79
CA ASP A 29 3.22 20.63 21.13
C ASP A 29 3.26 21.81 20.14
N ASP A 30 3.81 21.60 18.94
CA ASP A 30 3.85 22.63 17.88
C ASP A 30 2.52 22.75 17.14
N LEU A 31 1.88 21.61 16.84
CA LEU A 31 0.63 21.58 16.11
C LEU A 31 -0.27 20.44 16.57
N TRP A 32 -1.46 20.81 17.03
CA TRP A 32 -2.53 19.87 17.32
C TRP A 32 -3.58 19.92 16.22
N GLN A 33 -4.09 18.76 15.86
CA GLN A 33 -5.28 18.65 15.03
C GLN A 33 -6.42 18.15 15.91
N ALA A 34 -7.56 18.82 15.81
CA ALA A 34 -8.75 18.45 16.54
C ALA A 34 -9.91 18.25 15.57
N ASN A 35 -10.75 17.28 15.87
CA ASN A 35 -12.02 17.07 15.20
C ASN A 35 -13.11 16.81 16.23
N LEU A 36 -14.35 17.16 15.87
CA LEU A 36 -15.50 16.99 16.73
C LEU A 36 -16.51 16.08 16.04
N ILE A 37 -16.82 14.97 16.67
CA ILE A 37 -17.86 14.04 16.23
C ILE A 37 -19.17 14.44 16.89
N ASP A 38 -20.21 14.67 16.09
CA ASP A 38 -21.54 15.03 16.57
C ASP A 38 -22.37 13.78 16.89
N MET A 39 -22.76 13.64 18.15
CA MET A 39 -23.57 12.55 18.70
C MET A 39 -24.82 13.06 19.40
N GLN A 40 -25.29 14.28 19.04
CA GLN A 40 -26.40 14.93 19.74
C GLN A 40 -27.70 14.13 19.69
N SER A 41 -27.96 13.41 18.59
CA SER A 41 -29.17 12.62 18.39
C SER A 41 -29.37 11.53 19.43
N VAL A 42 -28.28 10.93 19.92
CA VAL A 42 -28.30 9.83 20.91
C VAL A 42 -27.97 10.31 22.34
N SER A 43 -27.91 11.62 22.55
CA SER A 43 -27.45 12.19 23.83
C SER A 43 -28.30 11.79 25.04
N LYS A 44 -29.61 11.58 24.87
CA LYS A 44 -30.52 11.13 25.94
C LYS A 44 -30.16 9.75 26.47
N GLU A 45 -29.71 8.85 25.60
CA GLU A 45 -29.26 7.50 25.93
C GLU A 45 -27.81 7.49 26.42
N ASN A 46 -27.02 8.49 26.01
CA ASN A 46 -25.61 8.63 26.35
C ASN A 46 -25.34 9.60 27.51
N LYS A 47 -26.15 9.57 28.58
CA LYS A 47 -25.95 10.39 29.80
C LYS A 47 -25.73 11.89 29.50
N ASN A 48 -26.41 12.41 28.48
CA ASN A 48 -26.31 13.78 27.95
C ASN A 48 -24.96 14.16 27.32
N PHE A 49 -24.08 13.20 27.00
CA PHE A 49 -22.92 13.46 26.16
C PHE A 49 -23.34 13.65 24.71
N ARG A 50 -22.91 14.77 24.12
CA ARG A 50 -23.38 15.25 22.81
C ARG A 50 -22.31 15.18 21.76
N PHE A 51 -21.04 15.21 22.14
CA PHE A 51 -19.93 15.21 21.21
C PHE A 51 -18.79 14.32 21.69
N ILE A 52 -17.98 13.88 20.74
CA ILE A 52 -16.67 13.27 21.02
C ILE A 52 -15.61 14.18 20.39
N LEU A 53 -14.79 14.81 21.23
CA LEU A 53 -13.65 15.59 20.79
C LEU A 53 -12.46 14.64 20.61
N THR A 54 -11.98 14.52 19.38
CA THR A 54 -10.74 13.82 19.08
C THR A 54 -9.62 14.83 18.88
N VAL A 55 -8.53 14.71 19.64
CA VAL A 55 -7.35 15.58 19.52
C VAL A 55 -6.16 14.69 19.21
N ILE A 56 -5.31 15.10 18.28
CA ILE A 56 -4.05 14.44 17.98
C ILE A 56 -2.91 15.46 17.96
N ASP A 57 -1.84 15.16 18.69
CA ASP A 57 -0.57 15.85 18.50
C ASP A 57 0.09 15.28 17.25
N THR A 58 0.28 16.14 16.26
CA THR A 58 0.78 15.75 14.96
C THR A 58 2.24 15.33 14.97
N PHE A 59 3.02 15.72 16.00
CA PHE A 59 4.40 15.27 16.15
C PHE A 59 4.48 13.90 16.83
N SER A 60 3.94 13.75 18.04
CA SER A 60 4.01 12.48 18.78
C SER A 60 3.08 11.40 18.24
N LYS A 61 2.11 11.76 17.38
CA LYS A 61 1.03 10.90 16.87
C LYS A 61 0.18 10.29 17.98
N TYR A 62 0.22 10.88 19.17
CA TYR A 62 -0.64 10.50 20.27
C TYR A 62 -2.01 11.16 20.10
N SER A 63 -3.08 10.37 20.23
CA SER A 63 -4.45 10.85 20.07
C SER A 63 -5.30 10.53 21.29
N TRP A 64 -6.18 11.45 21.63
CA TRP A 64 -7.17 11.31 22.69
C TRP A 64 -8.58 11.44 22.11
N ALA A 65 -9.54 10.83 22.82
CA ALA A 65 -10.95 11.01 22.56
C ALA A 65 -11.65 11.35 23.88
N PHE A 66 -12.36 12.49 23.91
CA PHE A 66 -13.07 12.98 25.07
C PHE A 66 -14.56 13.09 24.77
N THR A 67 -15.39 12.44 25.58
CA THR A 67 -16.84 12.66 25.54
C THR A 67 -17.17 13.98 26.23
N ILE A 68 -17.83 14.90 25.54
CA ILE A 68 -18.21 16.21 26.09
C ILE A 68 -19.71 16.48 25.92
N LYS A 69 -20.28 17.17 26.91
CA LYS A 69 -21.69 17.60 26.89
C LYS A 69 -21.85 18.93 26.17
N THR A 70 -20.90 19.83 26.36
CA THR A 70 -20.84 21.13 25.67
C THR A 70 -19.49 21.31 24.98
N LYS A 71 -19.38 22.25 24.04
CA LYS A 71 -18.13 22.54 23.31
C LYS A 71 -17.05 23.21 24.17
N SER A 72 -17.40 23.70 25.35
CA SER A 72 -16.49 24.46 26.23
C SER A 72 -15.84 23.61 27.32
N ASP A 73 -16.40 22.43 27.65
CA ASP A 73 -16.01 21.64 28.84
C ASP A 73 -14.67 20.88 28.69
N SER A 74 -14.10 20.77 27.48
CA SER A 74 -12.98 19.85 27.23
C SER A 74 -11.59 20.39 27.51
N LEU A 75 -11.36 21.70 27.44
CA LEU A 75 -10.02 22.24 27.22
C LEU A 75 -9.04 21.86 28.34
N ASN A 76 -9.46 22.03 29.60
CA ASN A 76 -8.62 21.73 30.76
C ASN A 76 -8.29 20.24 30.86
N ASN A 77 -9.27 19.37 30.57
CA ASN A 77 -9.07 17.93 30.60
C ASN A 77 -8.11 17.48 29.49
N VAL A 78 -8.24 18.04 28.28
CA VAL A 78 -7.32 17.75 27.16
C VAL A 78 -5.89 18.12 27.54
N ILE A 79 -5.67 19.34 28.06
CA ILE A 79 -4.34 19.83 28.43
C ILE A 79 -3.75 19.00 29.57
N TYR A 80 -4.55 18.65 30.58
CA TYR A 80 -4.10 17.84 31.70
C TYR A 80 -3.67 16.44 31.22
N GLU A 81 -4.53 15.75 30.48
CA GLU A 81 -4.26 14.42 29.95
C GLU A 81 -3.06 14.40 29.02
N TYR A 82 -2.92 15.41 28.16
CA TYR A 82 -1.73 15.59 27.33
C TYR A 82 -0.46 15.63 28.16
N ASN A 83 -0.40 16.52 29.15
CA ASN A 83 0.82 16.76 29.92
C ASN A 83 1.24 15.60 30.83
N HIS A 84 0.27 14.78 31.28
CA HIS A 84 0.49 13.74 32.28
C HIS A 84 0.42 12.32 31.73
N THR A 85 0.15 12.15 30.43
CA THR A 85 0.14 10.84 29.78
C THR A 85 1.49 10.51 29.16
N TYR A 86 1.91 9.24 29.25
CA TYR A 86 3.14 8.79 28.61
C TYR A 86 2.98 8.68 27.09
N HIS A 87 3.77 9.42 26.33
CA HIS A 87 3.75 9.36 24.87
C HIS A 87 4.88 8.45 24.37
N ARG A 88 4.53 7.34 23.71
CA ARG A 88 5.52 6.35 23.23
C ARG A 88 6.60 6.96 22.33
N THR A 89 6.20 7.89 21.45
CA THR A 89 7.09 8.54 20.48
C THR A 89 8.21 9.35 21.16
N ILE A 90 7.89 10.05 22.26
CA ILE A 90 8.88 10.80 23.05
C ILE A 90 9.51 9.94 24.16
N SER A 91 8.84 8.84 24.51
CA SER A 91 9.19 7.92 25.60
C SER A 91 9.29 8.58 26.97
N GLU A 92 8.42 9.57 27.20
CA GLU A 92 8.31 10.37 28.43
C GLU A 92 6.90 11.00 28.46
N ILE A 93 6.55 11.66 29.56
CA ILE A 93 5.37 12.54 29.61
C ILE A 93 5.73 13.94 29.08
N PRO A 94 4.85 14.66 28.36
CA PRO A 94 5.15 15.97 27.81
C PRO A 94 5.57 17.00 28.86
N ALA A 95 4.99 16.96 30.07
CA ALA A 95 5.36 17.87 31.17
C ALA A 95 6.84 17.80 31.58
N ASN A 96 7.51 16.66 31.36
CA ASN A 96 8.92 16.46 31.72
C ASN A 96 9.90 16.79 30.58
N VAL A 97 9.39 17.20 29.41
CA VAL A 97 10.24 17.43 28.23
C VAL A 97 11.05 18.72 28.40
N ASN A 98 12.35 18.57 28.67
CA ASN A 98 13.32 19.66 28.68
C ASN A 98 14.07 19.81 27.34
N ASN A 99 14.86 20.88 27.17
CA ASN A 99 15.62 21.14 25.94
C ASN A 99 16.60 20.02 25.56
N LYS A 100 17.16 19.29 26.54
CA LYS A 100 18.05 18.14 26.30
C LYS A 100 17.25 16.94 25.78
N SER A 101 16.07 16.70 26.34
CA SER A 101 15.12 15.68 25.89
C SER A 101 14.61 15.96 24.48
N LYS A 102 14.34 17.23 24.12
CA LYS A 102 13.92 17.63 22.76
C LYS A 102 14.89 17.18 21.68
N LYS A 103 16.21 17.37 21.87
CA LYS A 103 17.23 16.90 20.91
C LYS A 103 17.19 15.39 20.71
N ARG A 104 17.02 14.63 21.80
CA ARG A 104 16.89 13.16 21.76
C ARG A 104 15.60 12.73 21.06
N ILE A 105 14.50 13.40 21.34
CA ILE A 105 13.17 13.16 20.74
C ILE A 105 13.23 13.42 19.23
N LEU A 106 13.78 14.56 18.81
CA LEU A 106 13.95 14.90 17.40
C LEU A 106 14.83 13.87 16.66
N GLN A 107 15.96 13.48 17.25
CA GLN A 107 16.81 12.44 16.66
C GLN A 107 16.08 11.11 16.50
N ARG A 108 15.24 10.73 17.48
CA ARG A 108 14.41 9.53 17.40
C ARG A 108 13.35 9.64 16.32
N TYR A 109 12.63 10.76 16.26
CA TYR A 109 11.66 11.04 15.21
C TYR A 109 12.30 10.93 13.82
N LEU A 110 13.45 11.58 13.61
CA LEU A 110 14.19 11.51 12.36
C LEU A 110 14.64 10.08 12.02
N ARG A 111 15.02 9.26 13.00
CA ARG A 111 15.33 7.84 12.78
C ARG A 111 14.10 7.03 12.38
N LEU A 112 12.93 7.30 12.97
CA LEU A 112 11.67 6.64 12.60
C LEU A 112 11.27 6.99 11.16
N VAL A 113 11.42 8.25 10.75
CA VAL A 113 11.15 8.71 9.38
C VAL A 113 12.19 8.17 8.39
N LYS A 114 13.46 8.01 8.79
CA LYS A 114 14.54 7.51 7.92
C LYS A 114 14.65 5.98 7.86
N ASN A 115 13.96 5.24 8.73
CA ASN A 115 14.03 3.77 8.78
C ASN A 115 13.20 3.12 7.66
N ASP A 116 13.47 3.51 6.42
CA ASP A 116 13.07 2.78 5.23
C ASP A 116 14.13 1.71 4.90
N ASN A 117 14.51 0.90 5.89
CA ASN A 117 15.13 -0.39 5.62
C ASN A 117 14.05 -1.31 5.03
N VAL A 118 13.54 -0.95 3.85
CA VAL A 118 12.62 -1.76 3.07
C VAL A 118 13.45 -2.96 2.62
N LYS A 119 13.31 -4.06 3.35
CA LYS A 119 13.95 -5.32 3.01
C LYS A 119 13.53 -5.68 1.59
N ARG A 120 14.50 -5.72 0.68
CA ARG A 120 14.28 -6.13 -0.71
C ARG A 120 13.68 -7.53 -0.72
N LYS A 121 12.49 -7.68 -1.29
CA LYS A 121 11.77 -8.97 -1.32
C LYS A 121 12.20 -9.85 -2.50
N PHE A 122 12.56 -9.22 -3.62
CA PHE A 122 12.91 -9.90 -4.85
C PHE A 122 14.31 -9.51 -5.33
N ASN A 123 14.93 -10.41 -6.09
CA ASN A 123 16.24 -10.22 -6.70
C ASN A 123 16.14 -10.17 -8.22
N VAL A 124 17.18 -9.63 -8.86
CA VAL A 124 17.32 -9.70 -10.32
C VAL A 124 17.32 -11.16 -10.76
N GLY A 125 16.52 -11.48 -11.78
CA GLY A 125 16.34 -12.83 -12.30
C GLY A 125 15.15 -13.60 -11.71
N ASP A 126 14.51 -13.10 -10.66
CA ASP A 126 13.29 -13.72 -10.12
C ASP A 126 12.13 -13.66 -11.13
N TYR A 127 11.35 -14.73 -11.20
CA TYR A 127 10.12 -14.80 -11.99
C TYR A 127 8.92 -14.36 -11.16
N VAL A 128 8.16 -13.40 -11.67
CA VAL A 128 7.07 -12.74 -10.98
C VAL A 128 5.82 -12.61 -11.84
N ARG A 129 4.67 -12.48 -11.19
CA ARG A 129 3.38 -12.09 -11.76
C ARG A 129 3.03 -10.72 -11.25
N ILE A 130 2.26 -9.98 -12.04
CA ILE A 130 1.84 -8.63 -11.72
C ILE A 130 0.43 -8.66 -11.13
N SER A 131 0.13 -7.81 -10.16
CA SER A 131 -1.22 -7.65 -9.60
C SER A 131 -2.20 -7.18 -10.68
N LYS A 132 -3.40 -7.74 -10.71
CA LYS A 132 -4.50 -7.24 -11.54
C LYS A 132 -5.26 -6.13 -10.81
N TYR A 133 -5.67 -5.12 -11.54
CA TYR A 133 -6.68 -4.20 -11.05
C TYR A 133 -8.02 -4.93 -10.91
N LYS A 134 -8.72 -4.73 -9.79
CA LYS A 134 -10.05 -5.30 -9.57
C LYS A 134 -11.09 -4.20 -9.65
N GLY A 135 -12.07 -4.37 -10.52
CA GLY A 135 -13.26 -3.52 -10.54
C GLY A 135 -14.12 -3.69 -9.28
N THR A 136 -14.94 -2.69 -8.97
CA THR A 136 -15.80 -2.63 -7.77
C THR A 136 -16.76 -3.81 -7.63
N PHE A 137 -17.12 -4.46 -8.75
CA PHE A 137 -18.07 -5.58 -8.81
C PHE A 137 -17.40 -6.94 -9.07
N GLU A 138 -16.06 -7.02 -9.01
CA GLU A 138 -15.37 -8.29 -9.19
C GLU A 138 -15.52 -9.21 -7.98
N LYS A 139 -15.83 -10.47 -8.27
CA LYS A 139 -16.04 -11.49 -7.24
C LYS A 139 -14.72 -11.93 -6.61
N GLY A 140 -14.74 -12.27 -5.32
CA GLY A 140 -13.54 -12.64 -4.58
C GLY A 140 -12.75 -13.83 -5.15
N TYR A 141 -13.40 -14.72 -5.89
CA TYR A 141 -12.75 -15.88 -6.52
C TYR A 141 -11.99 -15.56 -7.82
N THR A 142 -12.09 -14.34 -8.37
CA THR A 142 -11.26 -13.96 -9.53
C THR A 142 -9.80 -13.81 -9.10
N PRO A 143 -8.84 -14.30 -9.91
CA PRO A 143 -7.43 -14.25 -9.55
C PRO A 143 -6.92 -12.82 -9.47
N ASN A 144 -6.18 -12.50 -8.40
CA ASN A 144 -5.56 -11.18 -8.17
C ASN A 144 -4.27 -10.94 -8.97
N TRP A 145 -3.77 -11.95 -9.67
CA TRP A 145 -2.45 -11.93 -10.32
C TRP A 145 -2.58 -12.24 -11.81
N SER A 146 -1.68 -11.70 -12.62
CA SER A 146 -1.56 -11.96 -14.05
C SER A 146 -1.35 -13.44 -14.32
N THR A 147 -1.86 -13.92 -15.46
CA THR A 147 -1.52 -15.25 -15.97
C THR A 147 -0.12 -15.27 -16.58
N GLU A 148 0.27 -14.13 -17.15
CA GLU A 148 1.60 -13.86 -17.69
C GLU A 148 2.66 -13.84 -16.60
N ILE A 149 3.83 -14.39 -16.94
CA ILE A 149 5.01 -14.46 -16.07
C ILE A 149 6.05 -13.50 -16.64
N PHE A 150 6.66 -12.72 -15.75
CA PHE A 150 7.68 -11.74 -16.06
C PHE A 150 8.95 -12.07 -15.29
N LYS A 151 10.08 -11.53 -15.73
CA LYS A 151 11.36 -11.67 -15.07
C LYS A 151 11.82 -10.31 -14.56
N ILE A 152 12.37 -10.25 -13.35
CA ILE A 152 12.96 -9.02 -12.83
C ILE A 152 14.29 -8.77 -13.55
N ARG A 153 14.34 -7.67 -14.30
CA ARG A 153 15.52 -7.24 -15.05
C ARG A 153 16.45 -6.39 -14.19
N LYS A 154 15.90 -5.42 -13.45
CA LYS A 154 16.71 -4.45 -12.70
C LYS A 154 16.00 -3.94 -11.44
N LEU A 155 16.79 -3.68 -10.41
CA LEU A 155 16.37 -3.01 -9.19
C LEU A 155 16.64 -1.51 -9.29
N GLN A 156 15.69 -0.69 -8.87
CA GLN A 156 15.85 0.75 -8.72
C GLN A 156 15.87 1.10 -7.23
N ASN A 157 16.91 1.81 -6.78
CA ASN A 157 17.06 2.24 -5.39
C ASN A 157 16.22 3.49 -5.08
N THR A 158 14.95 3.45 -5.45
CA THR A 158 13.91 4.41 -5.03
C THR A 158 13.44 4.06 -3.61
N ILE A 159 12.78 5.01 -2.95
CA ILE A 159 12.16 4.80 -1.63
C ILE A 159 10.64 4.93 -1.81
N PRO A 160 9.86 3.83 -1.72
CA PRO A 160 10.29 2.44 -1.58
C PRO A 160 10.88 1.85 -2.88
N THR A 161 11.64 0.76 -2.78
CA THR A 161 12.35 0.13 -3.92
C THR A 161 11.38 -0.32 -5.01
N THR A 162 11.66 0.10 -6.25
CA THR A 162 10.92 -0.31 -7.46
C THR A 162 11.70 -1.30 -8.31
N TYR A 163 10.96 -2.11 -9.07
CA TYR A 163 11.47 -3.22 -9.87
C TYR A 163 11.14 -2.97 -11.35
N LEU A 164 12.13 -3.09 -12.23
CA LEU A 164 11.93 -3.13 -13.67
C LEU A 164 11.86 -4.59 -14.12
N ILE A 165 10.84 -4.92 -14.92
CA ILE A 165 10.57 -6.28 -15.36
C ILE A 165 10.61 -6.39 -16.89
N GLU A 166 10.83 -7.60 -17.36
CA GLU A 166 10.82 -7.96 -18.78
C GLU A 166 9.95 -9.20 -19.00
N ASP A 167 9.36 -9.29 -20.20
CA ASP A 167 8.58 -10.43 -20.64
C ASP A 167 9.46 -11.67 -20.85
N THR A 168 9.06 -12.82 -20.32
CA THR A 168 9.84 -14.06 -20.43
C THR A 168 9.84 -14.64 -21.84
N ILE A 169 8.83 -14.32 -22.67
CA ILE A 169 8.68 -14.93 -24.00
C ILE A 169 9.50 -14.17 -25.04
N ARG A 170 9.37 -12.85 -25.09
CA ARG A 170 10.03 -12.00 -26.11
C ARG A 170 11.24 -11.23 -25.59
N GLY A 171 11.51 -11.26 -24.29
CA GLY A 171 12.52 -10.40 -23.66
C GLY A 171 12.16 -8.90 -23.73
N GLN A 172 10.91 -8.58 -24.06
CA GLN A 172 10.48 -7.20 -24.22
C GLN A 172 10.40 -6.52 -22.85
N GLN A 173 10.98 -5.34 -22.75
CA GLN A 173 10.95 -4.55 -21.51
C GLN A 173 9.54 -4.01 -21.28
N ILE A 174 9.06 -4.16 -20.05
CA ILE A 174 7.81 -3.57 -19.64
C ILE A 174 8.09 -2.16 -19.13
N LEU A 175 7.34 -1.19 -19.65
CA LEU A 175 7.43 0.21 -19.22
C LEU A 175 6.84 0.36 -17.82
N GLY A 176 7.51 1.12 -16.94
CA GLY A 176 7.07 1.34 -15.57
C GLY A 176 7.92 0.61 -14.53
N GLY A 177 8.02 1.22 -13.34
CA GLY A 177 8.63 0.61 -12.16
C GLY A 177 7.55 0.04 -11.26
N PHE A 178 7.70 -1.22 -10.88
CA PHE A 178 6.71 -1.94 -10.08
C PHE A 178 7.11 -1.92 -8.61
N TYR A 179 6.14 -1.76 -7.72
CA TYR A 179 6.35 -1.89 -6.30
C TYR A 179 6.33 -3.36 -5.85
N THR A 180 6.86 -3.62 -4.65
CA THR A 180 6.88 -4.97 -4.06
C THR A 180 5.49 -5.59 -3.96
N GLN A 181 4.47 -4.77 -3.69
CA GLN A 181 3.08 -5.16 -3.50
C GLN A 181 2.40 -5.54 -4.81
N GLU A 182 2.88 -5.00 -5.92
CA GLU A 182 2.35 -5.25 -7.26
C GLU A 182 2.95 -6.51 -7.90
N LEU A 183 3.89 -7.17 -7.22
CA LEU A 183 4.60 -8.34 -7.72
C LEU A 183 4.41 -9.56 -6.80
N GLN A 184 4.22 -10.72 -7.42
CA GLN A 184 4.20 -12.02 -6.75
C GLN A 184 5.18 -12.98 -7.42
N LYS A 185 6.14 -13.52 -6.65
CA LYS A 185 7.04 -14.57 -7.14
C LYS A 185 6.26 -15.84 -7.49
N THR A 186 6.46 -16.37 -8.69
CA THR A 186 5.82 -17.61 -9.13
C THR A 186 6.59 -18.84 -8.65
N LYS A 187 5.87 -19.88 -8.23
CA LYS A 187 6.47 -21.19 -7.93
C LYS A 187 6.79 -21.98 -9.20
N TYR A 188 6.09 -21.70 -10.30
CA TYR A 188 6.18 -22.44 -11.55
C TYR A 188 6.45 -21.47 -12.70
N PRO A 189 7.71 -21.13 -12.98
CA PRO A 189 8.06 -20.19 -14.05
C PRO A 189 7.80 -20.76 -15.45
N ASN A 190 7.82 -22.09 -15.60
CA ASN A 190 7.71 -22.78 -16.89
C ASN A 190 6.32 -23.39 -17.14
N LYS A 191 5.31 -23.04 -16.34
CA LYS A 191 3.93 -23.56 -16.49
C LYS A 191 3.00 -22.46 -16.96
N TYR A 192 2.34 -22.70 -18.09
CA TYR A 192 1.40 -21.80 -18.72
C TYR A 192 0.01 -22.44 -18.75
N LEU A 193 -1.02 -21.62 -18.53
CA LEU A 193 -2.41 -22.08 -18.58
C LEU A 193 -2.90 -22.11 -20.01
N VAL A 194 -3.62 -23.16 -20.37
CA VAL A 194 -4.24 -23.29 -21.69
C VAL A 194 -5.61 -22.60 -21.67
N GLU A 195 -5.85 -21.68 -22.61
CA GLU A 195 -7.18 -21.11 -22.83
C GLU A 195 -8.02 -22.04 -23.70
N LYS A 196 -7.46 -22.46 -24.84
CA LYS A 196 -8.18 -23.26 -25.82
C LYS A 196 -7.21 -24.07 -26.69
N VAL A 197 -7.57 -25.31 -26.99
CA VAL A 197 -6.91 -26.09 -28.05
C VAL A 197 -7.55 -25.70 -29.38
N LEU A 198 -6.76 -25.16 -30.31
CA LEU A 198 -7.23 -24.67 -31.61
C LEU A 198 -7.32 -25.78 -32.64
N ARG A 199 -6.30 -26.64 -32.72
CA ARG A 199 -6.22 -27.74 -33.69
C ARG A 199 -5.49 -28.93 -33.07
N ARG A 200 -5.87 -30.13 -33.52
CA ARG A 200 -5.21 -31.40 -33.15
C ARG A 200 -4.76 -32.09 -34.44
N LYS A 201 -3.50 -32.53 -34.50
CA LYS A 201 -2.96 -33.30 -35.63
C LYS A 201 -1.99 -34.36 -35.10
N GLY A 202 -2.43 -35.62 -35.07
CA GLY A 202 -1.67 -36.72 -34.49
C GLY A 202 -1.35 -36.46 -33.01
N ASN A 203 -0.06 -36.57 -32.65
CA ASN A 203 0.42 -36.34 -31.28
C ASN A 203 0.67 -34.86 -30.93
N LYS A 204 0.45 -33.94 -31.87
CA LYS A 204 0.66 -32.50 -31.66
C LYS A 204 -0.65 -31.73 -31.58
N VAL A 205 -0.65 -30.70 -30.75
CA VAL A 205 -1.79 -29.82 -30.51
C VAL A 205 -1.36 -28.37 -30.58
N LEU A 206 -2.10 -27.57 -31.36
CA LEU A 206 -1.92 -26.13 -31.44
C LEU A 206 -2.77 -25.48 -30.34
N VAL A 207 -2.12 -24.72 -29.47
CA VAL A 207 -2.73 -24.21 -28.25
C VAL A 207 -2.74 -22.68 -28.25
N LYS A 208 -3.87 -22.12 -27.81
CA LYS A 208 -4.02 -20.74 -27.37
C LYS A 208 -3.80 -20.68 -25.86
N TRP A 209 -2.80 -19.93 -25.43
CA TRP A 209 -2.45 -19.77 -24.02
C TRP A 209 -3.28 -18.68 -23.35
N LEU A 210 -3.64 -18.90 -22.09
CA LEU A 210 -4.52 -18.00 -21.34
C LEU A 210 -3.83 -16.68 -21.01
N GLY A 211 -4.40 -15.60 -21.54
CA GLY A 211 -3.92 -14.24 -21.33
C GLY A 211 -2.74 -13.84 -22.21
N LEU A 212 -2.29 -14.71 -23.11
CA LEU A 212 -1.33 -14.36 -24.16
C LEU A 212 -2.04 -14.01 -25.46
N SER A 213 -1.33 -13.29 -26.32
CA SER A 213 -1.84 -12.91 -27.64
C SER A 213 -1.88 -14.10 -28.59
N SER A 214 -2.74 -14.06 -29.61
CA SER A 214 -2.79 -15.11 -30.64
C SER A 214 -1.46 -15.29 -31.39
N SER A 215 -0.58 -14.29 -31.36
CA SER A 215 0.76 -14.36 -31.95
C SER A 215 1.74 -15.23 -31.16
N GLU A 216 1.37 -15.63 -29.94
CA GLU A 216 2.17 -16.51 -29.06
C GLU A 216 1.61 -17.94 -29.02
N ASN A 217 0.62 -18.26 -29.87
CA ASN A 217 0.11 -19.62 -30.01
C ASN A 217 1.24 -20.56 -30.45
N SER A 218 1.33 -21.72 -29.81
CA SER A 218 2.40 -22.68 -30.10
C SER A 218 1.88 -24.10 -30.21
N CYS A 219 2.62 -24.91 -30.97
CA CYS A 219 2.33 -26.32 -31.17
C CYS A 219 3.12 -27.13 -30.13
N ILE A 220 2.42 -27.86 -29.27
CA ILE A 220 3.01 -28.69 -28.22
C ILE A 220 2.62 -30.15 -28.40
N ASP A 221 3.41 -31.04 -27.80
CA ASP A 221 3.05 -32.45 -27.74
C ASP A 221 1.92 -32.70 -26.74
N LYS A 222 1.04 -33.64 -27.07
CA LYS A 222 -0.12 -33.99 -26.25
C LYS A 222 0.26 -34.45 -24.84
N SER A 223 1.45 -35.02 -24.66
CA SER A 223 1.99 -35.45 -23.36
C SER A 223 2.37 -34.29 -22.42
N ASN A 224 2.56 -33.08 -22.96
CA ASN A 224 2.94 -31.90 -22.17
C ASN A 224 1.73 -31.16 -21.60
N ILE A 225 0.51 -31.61 -21.91
CA ILE A 225 -0.73 -31.12 -21.29
C ILE A 225 -0.94 -31.94 -20.01
N LEU A 226 -0.91 -31.24 -18.88
CA LEU A 226 -1.27 -31.76 -17.57
C LEU A 226 -2.78 -31.74 -17.35
#